data_AF-A0A9D9Q529-F1
#
_entry.id   AF-A0A9D9Q529-F1
#
_cell.length_a   1.000
_cell.length_b   1.000
_cell.length_c   1.000
_cell.angle_alpha   90.00
_cell.angle_beta   90.00
_cell.angle_gamma   90.00
#
_symmetry.space_group_name_H-M   'P 1'
#
loop_
_entity.id
_entity.type
_entity.pdbx_description
1 polymer ?
#
loop_
_entity_poly.entity_id
_entity_poly.type
_entity_poly.pdbx_seq_one_letter_code
_entity_poly.pdbx_strand_id
1 'polypeptide(L)'
;NGIKHWRIFTIFPVGRAADDPTLRLTDEQFREVMEFIRRTRREGRIDLTYACEGFLGGYETEVRDTFYYCSAGVTTASIRVDGAMSGCTSIRSNFDQGNIYHDNFWEVWSKRYEPFRNREWARRDECGDCRVFRYCLGGGMHLRDDKGKLLMCHYKRL
;
A
#
# COMPACT_ATOMS: atom_id res chain seq x y z
N ASN A 1 5.36 32.16 6.09
CA ASN A 1 5.63 30.72 6.32
C ASN A 1 4.50 29.91 5.71
N GLY A 2 4.78 29.13 4.65
CA GLY A 2 3.80 28.27 3.98
C GLY A 2 4.13 26.79 4.18
N ILE A 3 3.29 25.90 3.63
CA ILE A 3 3.49 24.45 3.71
C ILE A 3 4.80 24.07 3.01
N LYS A 4 5.62 23.25 3.68
CA LYS A 4 6.91 22.77 3.17
C LYS A 4 6.87 21.32 2.73
N HIS A 5 6.15 20.49 3.47
CA HIS A 5 5.94 19.09 3.15
C HIS A 5 4.45 18.81 3.10
N TRP A 6 4.01 18.14 2.05
CA TRP A 6 2.62 17.73 1.91
C TRP A 6 2.59 16.28 1.42
N ARG A 7 1.83 15.44 2.11
CA ARG A 7 1.63 14.05 1.72
C ARG A 7 0.19 13.83 1.30
N ILE A 8 -0.02 13.28 0.11
CA ILE A 8 -1.37 13.00 -0.40
C ILE A 8 -1.59 11.51 -0.64
N PHE A 9 -2.83 11.09 -0.43
CA PHE A 9 -3.30 9.73 -0.59
C PHE A 9 -4.55 9.75 -1.45
N THR A 10 -4.68 8.73 -2.30
CA THR A 10 -5.94 8.46 -2.98
C THR A 10 -6.72 7.39 -2.22
N ILE A 11 -8.03 7.56 -2.15
CA ILE A 11 -8.90 6.59 -1.48
C ILE A 11 -8.89 5.29 -2.31
N PHE A 12 -8.73 4.16 -1.64
CA PHE A 12 -8.82 2.83 -2.22
C PHE A 12 -10.15 2.16 -1.84
N PRO A 13 -10.67 1.23 -2.66
CA PRO A 13 -12.05 0.73 -2.55
C PRO A 13 -12.21 -0.35 -1.46
N VAL A 14 -12.04 0.03 -0.19
CA VAL A 14 -12.18 -0.86 0.98
C VAL A 14 -13.07 -0.22 2.04
N GLY A 15 -13.78 -1.06 2.80
CA GLY A 15 -14.75 -0.60 3.80
C GLY A 15 -15.87 0.19 3.14
N ARG A 16 -16.32 1.28 3.78
CA ARG A 16 -17.41 2.13 3.27
C ARG A 16 -17.10 2.77 1.90
N ALA A 17 -15.82 3.00 1.58
CA ALA A 17 -15.42 3.55 0.28
C ALA A 17 -15.59 2.53 -0.87
N ALA A 18 -15.82 1.26 -0.57
CA ALA A 18 -16.17 0.27 -1.59
C ALA A 18 -17.55 0.58 -2.20
N ASP A 19 -18.48 1.13 -1.43
CA ASP A 19 -19.87 1.34 -1.84
C ASP A 19 -20.16 2.77 -2.32
N ASP A 20 -19.15 3.65 -2.30
CA ASP A 20 -19.26 5.05 -2.73
C ASP A 20 -18.36 5.33 -3.95
N PRO A 21 -18.91 5.33 -5.17
CA PRO A 21 -18.16 5.64 -6.38
C PRO A 21 -17.59 7.06 -6.41
N THR A 22 -18.18 8.02 -5.68
CA THR A 22 -17.73 9.43 -5.69
C THR A 22 -16.38 9.63 -5.02
N LEU A 23 -15.97 8.68 -4.17
CA LEU A 23 -14.66 8.65 -3.52
C LEU A 23 -13.57 8.05 -4.41
N ARG A 24 -13.91 7.52 -5.59
CA ARG A 24 -12.98 6.87 -6.49
C ARG A 24 -12.62 7.81 -7.64
N LEU A 25 -11.33 8.06 -7.78
CA LEU A 25 -10.82 8.73 -8.98
C LEU A 25 -10.98 7.81 -10.20
N THR A 26 -11.25 8.38 -11.37
CA THR A 26 -11.02 7.69 -12.65
C THR A 26 -9.52 7.50 -12.90
N ASP A 27 -9.15 6.76 -13.93
CA ASP A 27 -7.73 6.58 -14.27
C ASP A 27 -7.12 7.87 -14.83
N GLU A 28 -7.88 8.69 -15.55
CA GLU A 28 -7.47 10.03 -16.00
C GLU A 28 -7.20 10.94 -14.81
N GLN A 29 -8.11 10.98 -13.83
CA GLN A 29 -7.94 11.76 -12.60
C GLN A 29 -6.76 11.25 -11.77
N PHE A 30 -6.54 9.93 -11.72
CA PHE A 30 -5.39 9.36 -11.02
C PHE A 30 -4.06 9.79 -11.64
N ARG A 31 -3.95 9.76 -12.98
CA ARG A 31 -2.79 10.31 -13.71
C ARG A 31 -2.63 11.80 -13.48
N GLU A 32 -3.72 12.56 -13.47
CA GLU A 32 -3.69 14.00 -13.18
C GLU A 32 -3.12 14.30 -11.78
N VAL A 33 -3.45 13.48 -10.77
CA VAL A 33 -2.82 13.58 -9.45
C VAL A 33 -1.30 13.36 -9.53
N MET A 34 -0.84 12.35 -10.27
CA MET A 34 0.62 12.12 -10.44
C MET A 34 1.30 13.32 -11.11
N GLU A 35 0.66 13.88 -12.15
CA GLU A 35 1.14 15.06 -12.87
C GLU A 35 1.14 16.32 -12.01
N PHE A 36 0.13 16.50 -11.17
CA PHE A 36 0.08 17.56 -10.19
C PHE A 36 1.27 17.48 -9.23
N ILE A 37 1.50 16.32 -8.63
CA ILE A 37 2.63 16.10 -7.70
C ILE A 37 3.96 16.41 -8.38
N ARG A 38 4.18 15.83 -9.58
CA ARG A 38 5.40 16.02 -10.35
C ARG A 38 5.67 17.50 -10.63
N ARG A 39 4.66 18.26 -11.07
CA ARG A 39 4.78 19.70 -11.32
C ARG A 39 5.10 20.47 -10.04
N THR A 40 4.36 20.22 -8.95
CA THR A 40 4.57 20.89 -7.66
C THR A 40 5.98 20.65 -7.11
N ARG A 41 6.50 19.42 -7.21
CA ARG A 41 7.87 19.11 -6.78
C ARG A 41 8.92 19.85 -7.61
N ARG A 42 8.72 19.97 -8.93
CA ARG A 42 9.62 20.70 -9.84
C ARG A 42 9.69 22.21 -9.56
N GLU A 43 8.66 22.80 -8.97
CA GLU A 43 8.72 24.19 -8.51
C GLU A 43 9.73 24.40 -7.37
N GLY A 44 10.11 23.34 -6.65
CA GLY A 44 11.08 23.39 -5.55
C GLY A 44 10.58 24.13 -4.29
N ARG A 45 9.28 24.45 -4.22
CA ARG A 45 8.67 25.21 -3.12
C ARG A 45 8.04 24.32 -2.04
N ILE A 46 7.45 23.21 -2.48
CA ILE A 46 6.75 22.24 -1.64
C ILE A 46 7.26 20.85 -2.02
N ASP A 47 7.73 20.12 -1.02
CA ASP A 47 7.96 18.69 -1.13
C ASP A 47 6.61 17.97 -0.98
N LEU A 48 5.91 17.88 -2.12
CA LEU A 48 4.69 17.10 -2.23
C LEU A 48 5.07 15.66 -2.53
N THR A 49 4.58 14.72 -1.71
CA THR A 49 4.88 13.30 -1.82
C THR A 49 3.60 12.49 -1.93
N TYR A 50 3.53 11.65 -2.96
CA TYR A 50 2.51 10.60 -3.00
C TYR A 50 2.79 9.55 -1.95
N ALA A 51 1.73 9.05 -1.33
CA ALA A 51 1.81 8.05 -0.28
C ALA A 51 2.52 6.75 -0.67
N CYS A 52 2.59 5.83 0.29
CA CYS A 52 3.14 4.48 0.12
C CYS A 52 2.28 3.56 -0.76
N GLU A 53 1.29 4.12 -1.46
CA GLU A 53 0.32 3.38 -2.26
C GLU A 53 0.93 2.97 -3.60
N GLY A 54 0.84 1.67 -3.91
CA GLY A 54 1.05 1.10 -5.25
C GLY A 54 2.42 1.30 -5.91
N PHE A 55 2.76 0.41 -6.84
CA PHE A 55 3.85 0.66 -7.78
C PHE A 55 3.38 1.57 -8.91
N LEU A 56 4.15 2.61 -9.21
CA LEU A 56 3.77 3.71 -10.10
C LEU A 56 4.60 3.79 -11.40
N GLY A 57 5.36 2.75 -11.72
CA GLY A 57 6.09 2.68 -12.99
C GLY A 57 7.00 3.89 -13.20
N GLY A 58 6.79 4.61 -14.31
CA GLY A 58 7.61 5.78 -14.67
C GLY A 58 7.46 6.99 -13.73
N TYR A 59 6.49 6.99 -12.82
CA TYR A 59 6.33 8.05 -11.82
C TYR A 59 7.10 7.78 -10.52
N GLU A 60 7.66 6.58 -10.33
CA GLU A 60 8.60 6.35 -9.22
C GLU A 60 9.73 7.38 -9.30
N THR A 61 10.19 7.88 -8.14
CA THR A 61 11.18 8.98 -8.02
C THR A 61 10.71 10.36 -8.49
N GLU A 62 9.68 10.46 -9.34
CA GLU A 62 9.10 11.75 -9.76
C GLU A 62 8.06 12.26 -8.76
N VAL A 63 7.26 11.37 -8.16
CA VAL A 63 6.16 11.75 -7.24
C VAL A 63 6.41 11.40 -5.78
N ARG A 64 7.52 10.74 -5.49
CA ARG A 64 8.02 10.38 -4.16
C ARG A 64 9.50 10.02 -4.27
N ASP A 65 10.26 10.11 -3.18
CA ASP A 65 11.72 9.92 -3.22
C ASP A 65 12.18 8.45 -3.27
N THR A 66 11.26 7.51 -3.08
CA THR A 66 11.58 6.08 -3.01
C THR A 66 10.74 5.27 -3.98
N PHE A 67 11.29 4.14 -4.39
CA PHE A 67 10.51 3.12 -5.09
C PHE A 67 9.45 2.53 -4.17
N TYR A 68 8.36 2.05 -4.77
CA TYR A 68 7.33 1.33 -4.07
C TYR A 68 7.88 0.20 -3.20
N TYR A 69 7.47 0.17 -1.94
CA TYR A 69 7.75 -0.89 -1.00
C TYR A 69 6.65 -0.98 0.06
N CYS A 70 6.04 -2.15 0.22
CA CYS A 70 5.13 -2.41 1.32
C CYS A 70 5.93 -2.84 2.56
N SER A 71 6.07 -1.96 3.55
CA SER A 71 6.81 -2.26 4.78
C SER A 71 6.08 -3.19 5.75
N ALA A 72 4.80 -3.47 5.48
CA ALA A 72 3.93 -4.24 6.35
C ALA A 72 4.47 -5.65 6.58
N GLY A 73 4.72 -6.00 7.84
CA GLY A 73 5.21 -7.32 8.23
C GLY A 73 6.67 -7.61 7.90
N VAL A 74 7.39 -6.64 7.31
CA VAL A 74 8.82 -6.76 6.98
C VAL A 74 9.66 -5.87 7.88
N THR A 75 9.40 -4.56 7.90
CA THR A 75 10.03 -3.59 8.81
C THR A 75 9.03 -2.92 9.74
N THR A 76 7.73 -3.15 9.51
CA THR A 76 6.63 -2.57 10.29
C THR A 76 5.77 -3.68 10.87
N ALA A 77 5.44 -3.56 12.15
CA ALA A 77 4.38 -4.33 12.81
C ALA A 77 3.39 -3.36 13.44
N SER A 78 2.15 -3.79 13.65
CA SER A 78 1.11 -3.00 14.28
C SER A 78 0.34 -3.84 15.28
N ILE A 79 -0.06 -3.22 16.38
CA ILE A 79 -0.96 -3.81 17.38
C ILE A 79 -2.27 -3.04 17.29
N ARG A 80 -3.39 -3.74 17.07
CA ARG A 80 -4.73 -3.14 17.06
C ARG A 80 -5.27 -3.00 18.48
N VAL A 81 -6.38 -2.28 18.62
CA VAL A 81 -7.00 -1.98 19.94
C VAL A 81 -7.39 -3.23 20.72
N ASP A 82 -7.70 -4.34 20.03
CA ASP A 82 -8.02 -5.65 20.59
C ASP A 82 -6.78 -6.52 20.88
N GLY A 83 -5.58 -5.96 20.72
CA GLY A 83 -4.30 -6.64 20.92
C GLY A 83 -3.83 -7.46 19.71
N ALA A 84 -4.60 -7.54 18.62
CA ALA A 84 -4.22 -8.31 17.45
C ALA A 84 -2.95 -7.72 16.79
N MET A 85 -2.00 -8.59 16.47
CA MET A 85 -0.75 -8.25 15.79
C MET A 85 -0.93 -8.37 14.27
N SER A 86 -0.59 -7.31 13.53
CA SER A 86 -0.70 -7.25 12.07
C SER A 86 0.53 -6.59 11.44
N GLY A 87 0.62 -6.57 10.11
CA GLY A 87 1.70 -5.89 9.38
C GLY A 87 1.49 -4.37 9.22
N CYS A 88 0.24 -3.93 9.18
CA CYS A 88 -0.18 -2.52 9.14
C CYS A 88 -1.62 -2.44 9.63
N THR A 89 -2.01 -1.32 10.24
CA THR A 89 -3.37 -1.11 10.75
C THR A 89 -4.46 -1.09 9.67
N SER A 90 -4.09 -0.86 8.40
CA SER A 90 -5.03 -0.89 7.27
C SER A 90 -5.25 -2.29 6.67
N ILE A 91 -4.56 -3.32 7.19
CA ILE A 91 -4.72 -4.70 6.73
C ILE A 91 -5.88 -5.35 7.46
N ARG A 92 -6.56 -6.25 6.78
CA ARG A 92 -7.71 -7.01 7.29
C ARG A 92 -7.32 -8.00 8.40
N SER A 93 -8.28 -8.35 9.26
CA SER A 93 -8.05 -9.20 10.44
C SER A 93 -7.71 -10.65 10.12
N ASN A 94 -8.11 -11.16 8.95
CA ASN A 94 -7.72 -12.50 8.51
C ASN A 94 -6.20 -12.66 8.24
N PHE A 95 -5.44 -11.57 8.25
CA PHE A 95 -3.98 -11.56 8.19
C PHE A 95 -3.32 -11.27 9.54
N ASP A 96 -4.05 -11.39 10.65
CA ASP A 96 -3.46 -11.25 11.97
C ASP A 96 -2.54 -12.42 12.30
N GLN A 97 -1.46 -12.14 13.03
CA GLN A 97 -0.37 -13.09 13.26
C GLN A 97 -0.37 -13.67 14.68
N GLY A 98 -1.14 -13.06 15.57
CA GLY A 98 -1.24 -13.41 16.99
C GLY A 98 -1.87 -12.25 17.76
N ASN A 99 -1.82 -12.32 19.09
CA ASN A 99 -2.35 -11.26 19.94
C ASN A 99 -1.47 -11.07 21.19
N ILE A 100 -1.13 -9.83 21.52
CA ILE A 100 -0.23 -9.52 22.64
C ILE A 100 -0.75 -9.96 24.01
N TYR A 101 -2.05 -10.23 24.17
CA TYR A 101 -2.62 -10.70 25.42
C TYR A 101 -2.36 -12.19 25.71
N HIS A 102 -1.97 -12.97 24.69
CA HIS A 102 -1.72 -14.41 24.84
C HIS A 102 -0.46 -14.93 24.14
N ASP A 103 0.14 -14.16 23.22
CA ASP A 103 1.37 -14.52 22.50
C ASP A 103 2.54 -13.60 22.87
N ASN A 104 3.77 -14.15 22.84
CA ASN A 104 4.98 -13.35 22.86
C ASN A 104 5.19 -12.63 21.51
N PHE A 105 5.21 -11.30 21.53
CA PHE A 105 5.36 -10.49 20.32
C PHE A 105 6.61 -10.83 19.51
N TRP A 106 7.76 -11.02 20.16
CA TRP A 106 9.02 -11.29 19.46
C TRP A 106 9.02 -12.64 18.76
N GLU A 107 8.42 -13.66 19.38
CA GLU A 107 8.27 -14.98 18.76
C GLU A 107 7.33 -14.93 17.55
N VAL A 108 6.19 -14.24 17.69
CA VAL A 108 5.23 -14.04 16.60
C VAL A 108 5.89 -13.28 15.45
N TRP A 109 6.54 -12.15 15.73
CA TRP A 109 7.28 -11.37 14.76
C TRP A 109 8.32 -12.21 14.03
N SER A 110 9.13 -12.98 14.76
CA SER A 110 10.23 -13.72 14.14
C SER A 110 9.76 -14.90 13.29
N LYS A 111 8.62 -15.53 13.63
CA LYS A 111 8.23 -16.82 13.06
C LYS A 111 6.95 -16.83 12.21
N ARG A 112 5.99 -15.92 12.44
CA ARG A 112 4.63 -16.05 11.88
C ARG A 112 4.37 -15.16 10.66
N TYR A 113 5.07 -14.04 10.52
CA TYR A 113 4.88 -13.02 9.46
C TYR A 113 5.23 -13.45 8.01
N GLU A 114 5.35 -14.75 7.74
CA GLU A 114 5.70 -15.30 6.43
C GLU A 114 4.82 -14.79 5.28
N PRO A 115 3.48 -14.65 5.41
CA PRO A 115 2.63 -14.14 4.32
C PRO A 115 2.98 -12.70 3.89
N PHE A 116 3.66 -11.93 4.74
CA PHE A 116 4.12 -10.58 4.44
C PHE A 116 5.51 -10.57 3.80
N ARG A 117 6.38 -11.49 4.23
CA ARG A 117 7.81 -11.54 3.85
C ARG A 117 8.05 -12.30 2.56
N ASN A 118 7.28 -13.37 2.36
CA ASN A 118 7.29 -14.15 1.14
C ASN A 118 5.98 -13.94 0.39
N ARG A 119 6.07 -13.13 -0.68
CA ARG A 119 4.92 -12.66 -1.44
C ARG A 119 4.60 -13.53 -2.66
N GLU A 120 5.25 -14.69 -2.83
CA GLU A 120 5.00 -15.56 -3.99
C GLU A 120 3.53 -16.01 -4.09
N TRP A 121 2.83 -16.19 -2.97
CA TRP A 121 1.40 -16.49 -2.96
C TRP A 121 0.54 -15.41 -3.66
N ALA A 122 1.03 -14.18 -3.74
CA ALA A 122 0.35 -13.07 -4.38
C ALA A 122 0.47 -13.10 -5.91
N ARG A 123 1.32 -13.99 -6.47
CA ARG A 123 1.57 -14.20 -7.90
C ARG A 123 0.49 -15.07 -8.54
N ARG A 124 -0.72 -14.53 -8.57
CA ARG A 124 -1.92 -15.19 -9.08
C ARG A 124 -2.86 -14.18 -9.73
N ASP A 125 -3.92 -14.65 -10.37
CA ASP A 125 -4.88 -13.78 -11.07
C ASP A 125 -4.13 -12.84 -12.04
N GLU A 126 -4.41 -11.54 -11.99
CA GLU A 126 -3.71 -10.55 -12.82
C GLU A 126 -2.21 -10.39 -12.52
N CYS A 127 -1.72 -10.91 -11.40
CA CYS A 127 -0.31 -10.92 -11.05
C CYS A 127 0.45 -12.16 -11.56
N GLY A 128 -0.25 -13.21 -12.03
CA GLY A 128 0.34 -14.50 -12.39
C GLY A 128 1.47 -14.38 -13.44
N ASP A 129 1.18 -13.70 -14.55
CA ASP A 129 2.14 -13.46 -15.64
C ASP A 129 2.59 -11.98 -15.71
N CYS A 130 2.44 -11.24 -14.62
CA CYS A 130 2.71 -9.81 -14.60
C CYS A 130 4.22 -9.53 -14.69
N ARG A 131 4.63 -8.86 -15.78
CA ARG A 131 6.03 -8.51 -16.06
C ARG A 131 6.68 -7.60 -15.02
N VAL A 132 5.86 -6.82 -14.30
CA VAL A 132 6.31 -5.89 -13.26
C VAL A 132 6.15 -6.45 -11.85
N PHE A 133 5.75 -7.72 -11.69
CA PHE A 133 5.54 -8.34 -10.37
C PHE A 133 6.76 -8.19 -9.46
N ARG A 134 7.97 -8.35 -10.00
CA ARG A 134 9.22 -8.21 -9.24
C ARG A 134 9.41 -6.85 -8.55
N TYR A 135 8.73 -5.80 -9.03
CA TYR A 135 8.85 -4.45 -8.46
C TYR A 135 7.81 -4.16 -7.38
N CYS A 136 6.68 -4.88 -7.38
CA CYS A 136 5.58 -4.60 -6.46
C CYS A 136 5.20 -5.78 -5.56
N LEU A 137 5.61 -6.99 -5.91
CA LEU A 137 5.29 -8.23 -5.22
C LEU A 137 3.77 -8.37 -4.94
N GLY A 138 2.97 -7.98 -5.92
CA GLY A 138 1.51 -7.96 -5.82
C GLY A 138 0.93 -6.74 -5.10
N GLY A 139 1.69 -5.66 -4.91
CA GLY A 139 1.19 -4.42 -4.33
C GLY A 139 0.87 -4.52 -2.83
N GLY A 140 0.14 -3.51 -2.34
CA GLY A 140 -0.05 -3.28 -0.90
C GLY A 140 -0.89 -4.38 -0.27
N MET A 141 -0.49 -4.82 0.93
CA MET A 141 -1.23 -5.84 1.65
C MET A 141 -2.66 -5.42 2.01
N HIS A 142 -2.90 -4.13 2.25
CA HIS A 142 -4.24 -3.59 2.49
C HIS A 142 -5.15 -3.60 1.26
N LEU A 143 -4.60 -3.81 0.06
CA LEU A 143 -5.36 -3.95 -1.20
C LEU A 143 -5.72 -5.41 -1.48
N ARG A 144 -5.55 -6.30 -0.50
CA ARG A 144 -5.94 -7.70 -0.59
C ARG A 144 -7.29 -7.92 0.09
N ASP A 145 -8.16 -8.67 -0.56
CA ASP A 145 -9.41 -9.13 0.05
C ASP A 145 -9.17 -10.29 1.02
N ASP A 146 -10.25 -10.79 1.63
CA ASP A 146 -10.20 -11.85 2.63
C ASP A 146 -9.67 -13.19 2.04
N LYS A 147 -9.68 -13.33 0.72
CA LYS A 147 -9.17 -14.49 -0.02
C LYS A 147 -7.77 -14.24 -0.58
N GLY A 148 -7.18 -13.07 -0.36
CA GLY A 148 -5.88 -12.66 -0.89
C GLY A 148 -5.90 -12.15 -2.33
N LYS A 149 -7.06 -11.89 -2.93
CA LYS A 149 -7.17 -11.35 -4.29
C LYS A 149 -6.81 -9.87 -4.28
N LEU A 150 -6.10 -9.42 -5.32
CA LEU A 150 -5.80 -8.00 -5.48
C LEU A 150 -7.07 -7.24 -5.88
N LEU A 151 -7.42 -6.22 -5.10
CA LEU A 151 -8.60 -5.38 -5.32
C LEU A 151 -8.35 -4.28 -6.36
N MET A 152 -7.12 -3.75 -6.41
CA MET A 152 -6.75 -2.65 -7.29
C MET A 152 -5.25 -2.65 -7.56
N CYS A 153 -4.87 -2.54 -8.82
CA CYS A 153 -3.49 -2.39 -9.26
C CYS A 153 -3.21 -0.96 -9.73
N HIS A 154 -2.47 -0.18 -8.95
CA HIS A 154 -2.13 1.21 -9.30
C HIS A 154 -1.39 1.33 -10.64
N TYR A 155 -0.50 0.37 -10.95
CA TYR A 155 0.23 0.38 -12.21
C TYR A 155 -0.68 0.25 -13.45
N LYS A 156 -1.80 -0.47 -13.35
CA LYS A 156 -2.78 -0.58 -14.44
C LYS A 156 -3.67 0.65 -14.61
N ARG A 157 -3.69 1.54 -13.61
CA ARG A 157 -4.44 2.80 -13.64
C ARG A 157 -3.63 3.94 -14.28
N LEU A 158 -2.33 3.71 -14.46
CA LEU A 158 -1.41 4.60 -15.19
C LEU A 158 -1.47 4.35 -16.69
#